data_AF-A0A7J7DCX8-F1
#
_entry.id   AF-A0A7J7DCX8-F1
#
_cell.length_a   1.000
_cell.length_b   1.000
_cell.length_c   1.000
_cell.angle_alpha   90.00
_cell.angle_beta   90.00
_cell.angle_gamma   90.00
#
_symmetry.space_group_name_H-M   'P 1'
#
loop_
_entity.id
_entity.type
_entity.pdbx_description
1 polymer ?
#
loop_
_entity_poly.entity_id
_entity_poly.type
_entity_poly.pdbx_seq_one_letter_code
_entity_poly.pdbx_strand_id
1 'polypeptide(L)'
;MLNQIRSSSYLIRRLKQGMINPALHTQTRWFTPIEGHRPTIVHKHSLDILHDPWFNKGTAFSMTERDRLDLRGTSSSKLVDLKRLENHARDGPSDPNALATWRILNRLHDRNETMYYKVRIANIEEYAPVMYTPTVGLVCLNYGGLFKRPRGMYFCAEDCGEMMSMVYNWPAEQVDKIVVTDGSRILGLEDLGVQGMGIGVGKLDLYVAAAGINPQRLLRLSGWILSALVVAGNGQSRPAIAAFDFDC
;
A
#
# COMPACT_ATOMS: atom_id res chain seq x y z
N MET A 1 -21.48 -13.32 33.82
CA MET A 1 -22.45 -13.23 32.70
C MET A 1 -21.66 -13.07 31.41
N LEU A 2 -21.43 -14.19 30.72
CA LEU A 2 -20.74 -14.31 29.44
C LEU A 2 -21.81 -14.46 28.35
N ASN A 3 -21.82 -13.60 27.33
CA ASN A 3 -22.56 -13.79 26.08
C ASN A 3 -21.75 -13.18 24.94
N GLN A 4 -21.07 -14.01 24.14
CA GLN A 4 -21.50 -14.47 22.81
C GLN A 4 -21.48 -13.38 21.72
N ILE A 5 -20.34 -13.28 21.02
CA ILE A 5 -20.28 -12.78 19.65
C ILE A 5 -20.10 -14.03 18.77
N ARG A 6 -21.17 -14.41 18.07
CA ARG A 6 -21.15 -15.47 17.05
C ARG A 6 -20.33 -14.98 15.85
N SER A 7 -19.09 -15.44 15.76
CA SER A 7 -18.25 -15.27 14.58
C SER A 7 -18.89 -15.93 13.36
N SER A 8 -18.95 -15.15 12.26
CA SER A 8 -19.46 -15.54 10.95
C SER A 8 -18.84 -16.86 10.46
N SER A 9 -19.64 -17.92 10.55
CA SER A 9 -19.30 -19.31 10.21
C SER A 9 -19.32 -19.60 8.70
N TYR A 10 -19.48 -18.57 7.87
CA TYR A 10 -19.61 -18.72 6.41
C TYR A 10 -18.26 -18.80 5.68
N LEU A 11 -17.26 -18.04 6.12
CA LEU A 11 -15.92 -18.03 5.52
C LEU A 11 -15.13 -19.31 5.83
N ILE A 12 -15.27 -19.84 7.04
CA ILE A 12 -14.58 -21.06 7.48
C ILE A 12 -15.19 -22.31 6.83
N ARG A 13 -16.51 -22.31 6.57
CA ARG A 13 -17.18 -23.44 5.88
C ARG A 13 -16.76 -23.58 4.42
N ARG A 14 -16.48 -22.47 3.71
CA ARG A 14 -15.96 -22.53 2.33
C ARG A 14 -14.55 -23.11 2.24
N LEU A 15 -13.70 -22.90 3.24
CA LEU A 15 -12.35 -23.47 3.27
C LEU A 15 -12.34 -25.00 3.44
N LYS A 16 -13.40 -25.59 4.03
CA LYS A 16 -13.50 -27.04 4.26
C LYS A 16 -14.24 -27.83 3.18
N GLN A 17 -14.98 -27.18 2.28
CA GLN A 17 -15.78 -27.85 1.23
C GLN A 17 -15.05 -28.01 -0.12
N GLY A 18 -13.76 -27.65 -0.22
CA GLY A 18 -12.97 -27.74 -1.44
C GLY A 18 -12.25 -29.07 -1.67
N MET A 19 -12.62 -30.15 -0.98
CA MET A 19 -12.06 -31.48 -1.19
C MET A 19 -13.10 -32.35 -1.91
N ILE A 20 -12.67 -32.96 -3.03
CA ILE A 20 -13.36 -33.93 -3.91
C ILE A 20 -13.99 -33.32 -5.18
N ASN A 21 -13.20 -33.26 -6.26
CA ASN A 21 -13.54 -33.76 -7.61
C ASN A 21 -12.34 -33.54 -8.58
N PRO A 22 -11.68 -34.58 -9.10
CA PRO A 22 -10.44 -34.43 -9.88
C PRO A 22 -10.64 -34.26 -11.41
N ALA A 23 -11.85 -33.95 -11.89
CA ALA A 23 -12.12 -33.97 -13.34
C ALA A 23 -13.16 -32.94 -13.78
N LEU A 24 -12.89 -31.64 -13.61
CA LEU A 24 -13.56 -30.59 -14.38
C LEU A 24 -12.59 -29.45 -14.69
N HIS A 25 -12.17 -29.46 -15.95
CA HIS A 25 -11.48 -28.39 -16.66
C HIS A 25 -12.20 -27.05 -16.41
N THR A 26 -11.63 -26.21 -15.53
CA THR A 26 -12.02 -24.80 -15.44
C THR A 26 -10.73 -24.03 -15.33
N GLN A 27 -10.42 -23.32 -16.41
CA GLN A 27 -9.28 -22.43 -16.53
C GLN A 27 -9.10 -21.67 -15.22
N THR A 28 -8.02 -21.95 -14.50
CA THR A 28 -7.46 -20.96 -13.58
C THR A 28 -7.28 -19.72 -14.45
N ARG A 29 -8.03 -18.65 -14.19
CA ARG A 29 -7.61 -17.34 -14.68
C ARG A 29 -6.33 -17.06 -13.93
N TRP A 30 -5.21 -17.42 -14.55
CA TRP A 30 -3.92 -16.87 -14.22
C TRP A 30 -4.09 -15.38 -14.50
N PHE A 31 -4.35 -14.60 -13.44
CA PHE A 31 -4.06 -13.18 -13.48
C PHE A 31 -2.53 -13.10 -13.43
N THR A 32 -1.88 -13.46 -14.54
CA THR A 32 -0.49 -13.15 -14.77
C THR A 32 -0.45 -11.67 -15.08
N PRO A 33 0.18 -10.81 -14.27
CA PRO A 33 0.59 -9.51 -14.76
C PRO A 33 1.69 -9.80 -15.79
N ILE A 34 1.30 -9.87 -17.06
CA ILE A 34 2.16 -10.24 -18.20
C ILE A 34 3.29 -9.19 -18.41
N GLU A 35 3.29 -8.10 -17.65
CA GLU A 35 4.30 -7.04 -17.70
C GLU A 35 5.60 -7.31 -16.93
N GLY A 36 5.70 -8.38 -16.15
CA GLY A 36 6.89 -8.67 -15.34
C GLY A 36 8.17 -9.05 -16.11
N HIS A 37 8.14 -9.12 -17.44
CA HIS A 37 9.28 -9.58 -18.27
C HIS A 37 9.96 -8.48 -19.10
N ARG A 38 9.45 -7.25 -19.10
CA ARG A 38 10.13 -6.14 -19.79
C ARG A 38 10.95 -5.35 -18.78
N PRO A 39 12.28 -5.22 -18.95
CA PRO A 39 13.06 -4.33 -18.12
C PRO A 39 12.55 -2.90 -18.31
N THR A 40 12.07 -2.29 -17.23
CA THR A 40 11.68 -0.88 -17.22
C THR A 40 12.94 -0.04 -17.44
N ILE A 41 12.95 0.76 -18.50
CA ILE A 41 14.04 1.70 -18.77
C ILE A 41 13.90 2.85 -17.78
N VAL A 42 14.92 3.04 -16.95
CA VAL A 42 14.96 4.12 -15.96
C VAL A 42 15.99 5.15 -16.42
N HIS A 43 15.56 6.41 -16.52
CA HIS A 43 16.43 7.53 -16.90
C HIS A 43 17.04 8.27 -15.69
N LYS A 44 16.79 7.78 -14.47
CA LYS A 44 17.33 8.34 -13.23
C LYS A 44 18.68 7.72 -12.90
N HIS A 45 19.63 8.54 -12.46
CA HIS A 45 21.01 8.13 -12.14
C HIS A 45 21.42 8.63 -10.76
N SER A 46 22.51 8.09 -10.23
CA SER A 46 23.15 8.51 -8.98
C SER A 46 22.17 8.56 -7.79
N LEU A 47 22.15 9.65 -7.02
CA LEU A 47 21.31 9.75 -5.82
C LEU A 47 19.80 9.76 -6.11
N ASP A 48 19.39 10.19 -7.31
CA ASP A 48 17.97 10.30 -7.65
C ASP A 48 17.26 8.94 -7.65
N ILE A 49 17.95 7.87 -8.05
CA ILE A 49 17.38 6.52 -8.01
C ILE A 49 17.27 5.98 -6.58
N LEU A 50 18.12 6.46 -5.65
CA LEU A 50 18.07 6.06 -4.25
C LEU A 50 16.94 6.75 -3.49
N HIS A 51 16.51 7.93 -3.96
CA HIS A 51 15.37 8.65 -3.40
C HIS A 51 14.03 8.17 -3.95
N ASP A 52 14.03 7.40 -5.05
CA ASP A 52 12.81 6.84 -5.63
C ASP A 52 12.50 5.44 -5.04
N PRO A 53 11.42 5.28 -4.25
CA PRO A 53 11.10 4.01 -3.61
C PRO A 53 10.75 2.89 -4.60
N TRP A 54 10.35 3.23 -5.83
CA TRP A 54 9.98 2.27 -6.88
C TRP A 54 11.20 1.56 -7.45
N PHE A 55 12.31 2.26 -7.60
CA PHE A 55 13.52 1.74 -8.24
C PHE A 55 14.65 1.45 -7.25
N ASN A 56 14.61 2.03 -6.06
CA ASN A 56 15.63 1.84 -5.06
C ASN A 56 15.67 0.38 -4.57
N LYS A 57 16.79 -0.30 -4.82
CA LYS A 57 17.08 -1.65 -4.31
C LYS A 57 17.94 -1.64 -3.04
N GLY A 58 18.38 -0.46 -2.59
CA GLY A 58 19.23 -0.29 -1.41
C GLY A 58 20.56 -1.04 -1.56
N THR A 59 20.81 -2.01 -0.68
CA THR A 59 22.02 -2.83 -0.75
C THR A 59 21.95 -3.92 -1.82
N ALA A 60 20.77 -4.20 -2.36
CA ALA A 60 20.55 -5.28 -3.32
C ALA A 60 20.92 -4.92 -4.78
N PHE A 61 21.43 -3.71 -5.05
CA PHE A 61 22.01 -3.40 -6.36
C PHE A 61 23.26 -4.26 -6.62
N SER A 62 23.26 -4.94 -7.76
CA SER A 62 24.43 -5.68 -8.26
C SER A 62 25.58 -4.73 -8.63
N MET A 63 26.81 -5.25 -8.69
CA MET A 63 27.96 -4.41 -9.06
C MET A 63 27.80 -3.78 -10.44
N THR A 64 27.26 -4.52 -11.42
CA THR A 64 27.02 -4.00 -12.77
C THR A 64 25.97 -2.89 -12.80
N GLU A 65 24.90 -3.00 -12.00
CA GLU A 65 23.91 -1.93 -11.84
C GLU A 65 24.51 -0.70 -11.16
N ARG A 66 25.34 -0.89 -10.12
CA ARG A 66 26.00 0.23 -9.44
C ARG A 66 26.94 1.01 -10.37
N ASP A 67 27.60 0.31 -11.28
CA ASP A 67 28.51 0.92 -12.26
C ASP A 67 27.74 1.70 -13.32
N ARG A 68 26.61 1.16 -13.78
CA ARG A 68 25.77 1.81 -14.80
C ARG A 68 24.91 2.96 -14.26
N LEU A 69 24.61 2.96 -12.97
CA LEU A 69 23.77 3.95 -12.30
C LEU A 69 24.58 4.95 -11.46
N ASP A 70 25.92 4.92 -11.55
CA ASP A 70 26.82 5.81 -10.78
C ASP A 70 26.58 5.75 -9.26
N LEU A 71 26.40 4.54 -8.73
CA LEU A 71 26.16 4.26 -7.30
C LEU A 71 27.39 3.71 -6.59
N ARG A 72 28.56 3.71 -7.23
CA ARG A 72 29.81 3.32 -6.55
C ARG A 72 30.16 4.33 -5.46
N GLY A 73 30.44 3.83 -4.26
CA GLY A 73 30.84 4.64 -3.11
C GLY A 73 29.71 5.25 -2.28
N THR A 74 28.46 5.26 -2.77
CA THR A 74 27.32 5.87 -2.07
C THR A 74 26.58 4.92 -1.12
N SER A 75 26.66 3.60 -1.34
CA SER A 75 25.93 2.60 -0.55
C SER A 75 26.84 1.78 0.36
N SER A 76 26.53 1.79 1.66
CA SER A 76 27.19 0.93 2.65
C SER A 76 26.75 -0.53 2.48
N SER A 77 27.68 -1.48 2.49
CA SER A 77 27.39 -2.92 2.31
C SER A 77 26.70 -3.59 3.50
N LYS A 78 26.38 -2.86 4.57
CA LYS A 78 25.85 -3.45 5.81
C LYS A 78 24.38 -3.82 5.67
N LEU A 79 24.09 -5.12 5.74
CA LEU A 79 22.73 -5.63 5.92
C LEU A 79 22.26 -5.26 7.33
N VAL A 80 21.17 -4.49 7.42
CA VAL A 80 20.58 -4.13 8.70
C VAL A 80 19.45 -5.10 9.02
N ASP A 81 19.52 -5.72 10.20
CA ASP A 81 18.49 -6.63 10.69
C ASP A 81 17.25 -5.85 11.13
N LEU A 82 16.08 -6.22 10.61
CA LEU A 82 14.81 -5.54 10.85
C LEU A 82 14.39 -5.63 12.32
N LYS A 83 14.59 -6.78 12.96
CA LYS A 83 14.26 -6.98 14.39
C LYS A 83 15.09 -6.10 15.31
N ARG A 84 16.34 -5.82 14.92
CA ARG A 84 17.18 -4.86 15.64
C ARG A 84 16.64 -3.45 15.49
N LEU A 85 16.16 -3.07 14.31
CA LEU A 85 15.55 -1.75 14.11
C LEU A 85 14.27 -1.58 14.94
N GLU A 86 13.45 -2.64 15.09
CA GLU A 86 12.23 -2.67 15.93
C GLU A 86 12.48 -2.24 17.35
N ASN A 87 13.54 -2.76 17.96
CA ASN A 87 13.91 -2.39 19.32
C ASN A 87 14.38 -0.93 19.44
N HIS A 88 14.96 -0.34 18.39
CA HIS A 88 15.46 1.03 18.39
C HIS A 88 14.41 2.08 17.97
N ALA A 89 13.29 1.67 17.39
CA ALA A 89 12.25 2.60 16.91
C ALA A 89 11.16 2.92 17.93
N ARG A 90 11.26 2.36 19.14
CA ARG A 90 10.34 2.66 20.25
C ARG A 90 10.68 4.03 20.81
N ASP A 91 9.69 4.92 20.89
CA ASP A 91 9.89 6.25 21.49
C ASP A 91 9.83 6.22 23.03
N GLY A 92 9.42 5.10 23.63
CA GLY A 92 9.41 4.91 25.07
C GLY A 92 8.85 3.54 25.51
N PRO A 93 8.87 3.22 26.81
CA PRO A 93 8.38 1.94 27.34
C PRO A 93 6.86 1.76 27.23
N SER A 94 6.10 2.85 27.02
CA SER A 94 4.63 2.82 26.84
C SER A 94 4.19 2.71 25.38
N ASP A 95 5.13 2.78 24.42
CA ASP A 95 4.81 2.70 22.99
C ASP A 95 4.42 1.25 22.62
N PRO A 96 3.21 0.99 22.08
CA PRO A 96 2.83 -0.35 21.68
C PRO A 96 3.82 -0.90 20.66
N ASN A 97 4.27 -2.13 20.85
CA ASN A 97 5.23 -2.76 19.93
C ASN A 97 4.75 -2.72 18.48
N ALA A 98 3.44 -2.86 18.26
CA ALA A 98 2.84 -2.78 16.93
C ALA A 98 2.99 -1.40 16.26
N LEU A 99 2.98 -0.30 17.02
CA LEU A 99 3.16 1.05 16.47
C LEU A 99 4.62 1.28 16.06
N ALA A 100 5.58 0.84 16.88
CA ALA A 100 7.00 0.87 16.54
C ALA A 100 7.30 0.05 15.27
N THR A 101 6.76 -1.17 15.18
CA THR A 101 6.85 -2.02 13.98
C THR A 101 6.23 -1.32 12.76
N TRP A 102 5.04 -0.72 12.90
CA TRP A 102 4.41 0.04 11.83
C TRP A 102 5.31 1.18 11.33
N ARG A 103 5.95 1.93 12.23
CA ARG A 103 6.84 3.05 11.87
C ARG A 103 8.06 2.58 11.09
N ILE A 104 8.64 1.43 11.43
CA ILE A 104 9.78 0.88 10.67
C ILE A 104 9.34 0.38 9.31
N LEU A 105 8.22 -0.33 9.25
CA LEU A 105 7.67 -0.79 7.98
C LEU A 105 7.35 0.41 7.08
N ASN A 106 6.78 1.49 7.62
CA ASN A 106 6.52 2.71 6.86
C ASN A 106 7.83 3.40 6.40
N ARG A 107 8.87 3.46 7.24
CA ARG A 107 10.20 3.94 6.83
C ARG A 107 10.88 3.05 5.79
N LEU A 108 10.60 1.75 5.79
CA LEU A 108 11.07 0.83 4.75
C LEU A 108 10.31 1.09 3.46
N HIS A 109 8.99 1.24 3.54
CA HIS A 109 8.12 1.59 2.43
C HIS A 109 8.54 2.92 1.77
N ASP A 110 8.98 3.91 2.55
CA ASP A 110 9.42 5.23 2.06
C ASP A 110 10.77 5.16 1.32
N ARG A 111 11.55 4.11 1.54
CA ARG A 111 12.89 3.96 0.95
C ARG A 111 12.93 2.94 -0.16
N ASN A 112 12.26 1.81 0.01
CA ASN A 112 12.29 0.67 -0.90
C ASN A 112 10.96 -0.09 -0.81
N GLU A 113 10.10 0.16 -1.79
CA GLU A 113 8.77 -0.44 -1.86
C GLU A 113 8.83 -1.93 -2.19
N THR A 114 9.81 -2.35 -3.01
CA THR A 114 9.99 -3.77 -3.37
C THR A 114 10.34 -4.62 -2.14
N MET A 115 11.30 -4.18 -1.32
CA MET A 115 11.68 -4.88 -0.09
C MET A 115 10.56 -4.87 0.94
N TYR A 116 9.82 -3.76 1.03
CA TYR A 116 8.66 -3.64 1.89
C TYR A 116 7.61 -4.73 1.60
N TYR A 117 7.20 -4.89 0.35
CA TYR A 117 6.23 -5.93 -0.01
C TYR A 117 6.83 -7.33 0.09
N LYS A 118 8.11 -7.52 -0.23
CA LYS A 118 8.79 -8.82 -0.07
C LYS A 118 8.79 -9.32 1.37
N VAL A 119 9.11 -8.45 2.34
CA VAL A 119 9.10 -8.80 3.78
C VAL A 119 7.69 -9.16 4.26
N ARG A 120 6.69 -8.42 3.77
CA ARG A 120 5.28 -8.63 4.14
C ARG A 120 4.68 -9.89 3.56
N ILE A 121 4.92 -10.17 2.29
CA ILE A 121 4.44 -11.39 1.63
C ILE A 121 5.04 -12.62 2.33
N ALA A 122 6.31 -12.55 2.74
CA ALA A 122 6.96 -13.63 3.46
C ALA A 122 6.38 -13.91 4.87
N ASN A 123 5.84 -12.88 5.55
CA ASN A 123 5.35 -12.98 6.92
C ASN A 123 3.97 -12.29 7.07
N ILE A 124 3.02 -12.66 6.21
CA ILE A 124 1.75 -11.95 6.11
C ILE A 124 0.92 -12.07 7.39
N GLU A 125 0.96 -13.22 8.08
CA GLU A 125 0.19 -13.47 9.31
C GLU A 125 0.65 -12.55 10.46
N GLU A 126 1.95 -12.26 10.56
CA GLU A 126 2.52 -11.42 11.61
C GLU A 126 2.29 -9.92 11.32
N TYR A 127 2.47 -9.50 10.06
CA TYR A 127 2.42 -8.07 9.70
C TYR A 127 1.03 -7.57 9.27
N ALA A 128 0.10 -8.45 8.90
CA ALA A 128 -1.28 -8.06 8.58
C ALA A 128 -2.01 -7.30 9.70
N PRO A 129 -1.98 -7.73 10.98
CA PRO A 129 -2.64 -6.97 12.05
C PRO A 129 -1.96 -5.63 12.35
N VAL A 130 -0.67 -5.48 12.02
CA VAL A 130 0.10 -4.23 12.18
C VAL A 130 -0.28 -3.21 11.12
N MET A 131 -0.52 -3.64 9.88
CA MET A 131 -0.87 -2.73 8.78
C MET A 131 -2.35 -2.39 8.68
N TYR A 132 -3.21 -3.21 9.29
CA TYR A 132 -4.65 -3.01 9.30
C TYR A 132 -5.18 -3.10 10.74
N THR A 133 -6.32 -3.74 10.95
CA THR A 133 -6.96 -3.84 12.26
C THR A 133 -6.16 -4.75 13.20
N PRO A 134 -5.92 -4.36 14.47
CA PRO A 134 -6.41 -3.14 15.14
C PRO A 134 -5.45 -1.93 15.10
N THR A 135 -4.18 -2.11 14.71
CA THR A 135 -3.12 -1.10 14.87
C THR A 135 -3.34 0.14 14.01
N VAL A 136 -3.93 0.00 12.81
CA VAL A 136 -4.21 1.12 11.92
C VAL A 136 -5.11 2.18 12.55
N GLY A 137 -6.00 1.80 13.48
CA GLY A 137 -6.82 2.76 14.22
C GLY A 137 -5.98 3.70 15.07
N LEU A 138 -5.02 3.15 15.82
CA LEU A 138 -4.05 3.93 16.60
C LEU A 138 -3.15 4.80 15.73
N VAL A 139 -2.79 4.31 14.55
CA VAL A 139 -2.02 5.07 13.56
C VAL A 139 -2.85 6.25 13.03
N CYS A 140 -4.13 6.05 12.74
CA CYS A 140 -5.01 7.12 12.25
C CYS A 140 -5.23 8.19 13.33
N LEU A 141 -5.33 7.82 14.61
CA LEU A 141 -5.43 8.79 15.72
C LEU A 141 -4.19 9.67 15.85
N ASN A 142 -3.01 9.15 15.51
CA ASN A 142 -1.73 9.86 15.61
C ASN A 142 -1.15 10.21 14.23
N TYR A 143 -1.97 10.22 13.18
CA TYR A 143 -1.48 10.27 11.80
C TYR A 143 -0.71 11.55 11.52
N GLY A 144 -1.15 12.69 12.07
CA GLY A 144 -0.47 13.98 11.91
C GLY A 144 0.99 13.97 12.39
N GLY A 145 1.27 13.33 13.53
CA GLY A 145 2.65 13.22 14.06
C GLY A 145 3.48 12.14 13.38
N LEU A 146 2.83 11.18 12.73
CA LEU A 146 3.47 10.07 12.01
C LEU A 146 3.66 10.34 10.52
N PHE A 147 3.06 11.41 10.00
CA PHE A 147 3.11 11.81 8.61
C PHE A 147 4.54 12.20 8.20
N LYS A 148 5.06 11.57 7.15
CA LYS A 148 6.42 11.83 6.64
C LYS A 148 6.46 12.07 5.15
N ARG A 149 5.80 11.20 4.38
CA ARG A 149 5.74 11.26 2.93
C ARG A 149 4.27 11.11 2.49
N PRO A 150 3.76 11.97 1.59
CA PRO A 150 2.43 11.79 1.02
C PRO A 150 2.38 10.50 0.20
N ARG A 151 1.35 9.67 0.43
CA ARG A 151 1.17 8.37 -0.24
C ARG A 151 -0.11 8.28 -1.07
N GLY A 152 -0.85 9.36 -1.13
CA GLY A 152 -2.10 9.45 -1.84
C GLY A 152 -2.37 10.91 -2.19
N MET A 153 -3.48 11.13 -2.87
CA MET A 153 -3.98 12.47 -3.13
C MET A 153 -4.98 12.87 -2.06
N TYR A 154 -4.97 14.16 -1.75
CA TYR A 154 -5.83 14.78 -0.77
C TYR A 154 -6.72 15.76 -1.52
N PHE A 155 -8.03 15.69 -1.28
CA PHE A 155 -9.03 16.57 -1.87
C PHE A 155 -9.80 17.27 -0.77
N CYS A 156 -10.00 18.58 -0.91
CA CYS A 156 -10.90 19.36 -0.08
C CYS A 156 -12.15 19.79 -0.84
N ALA A 157 -13.15 20.31 -0.13
CA ALA A 157 -14.37 20.83 -0.75
C ALA A 157 -14.10 22.02 -1.68
N GLU A 158 -12.99 22.75 -1.48
CA GLU A 158 -12.59 23.89 -2.31
C GLU A 158 -12.04 23.47 -3.67
N ASP A 159 -11.58 22.22 -3.79
CA ASP A 159 -11.10 21.63 -5.06
C ASP A 159 -12.26 21.23 -5.99
N CYS A 160 -13.51 21.46 -5.58
CA CYS A 160 -14.69 21.17 -6.36
C CYS A 160 -14.62 21.78 -7.76
N GLY A 161 -14.85 20.98 -8.79
CA GLY A 161 -14.73 21.40 -10.19
C GLY A 161 -13.32 21.29 -10.79
N GLU A 162 -12.27 21.27 -9.96
CA GLU A 162 -10.87 21.13 -10.37
C GLU A 162 -10.27 19.75 -10.05
N MET A 163 -10.96 18.89 -9.30
CA MET A 163 -10.42 17.58 -8.90
C MET A 163 -9.97 16.72 -10.09
N MET A 164 -10.66 16.78 -11.23
CA MET A 164 -10.27 16.06 -12.43
C MET A 164 -8.92 16.53 -12.98
N SER A 165 -8.62 17.83 -12.92
CA SER A 165 -7.32 18.37 -13.36
C SER A 165 -6.22 17.94 -12.38
N MET A 166 -6.51 17.93 -11.08
CA MET A 166 -5.58 17.48 -10.04
C MET A 166 -5.19 16.00 -10.18
N VAL A 167 -6.11 15.12 -10.59
CA VAL A 167 -5.84 13.68 -10.79
C VAL A 167 -4.67 13.46 -11.77
N TYR A 168 -4.49 14.33 -12.75
CA TYR A 168 -3.36 14.25 -13.70
C TYR A 168 -1.98 14.48 -13.03
N ASN A 169 -1.93 15.01 -11.81
CA ASN A 169 -0.69 15.14 -11.06
C ASN A 169 -0.19 13.81 -10.48
N TRP A 170 -1.00 12.74 -10.51
CA TRP A 170 -0.57 11.44 -10.02
C TRP A 170 0.48 10.82 -10.96
N PRO A 171 1.62 10.32 -10.45
CA PRO A 171 2.73 9.87 -11.29
C PRO A 171 2.47 8.57 -12.04
N ALA A 172 1.43 7.81 -11.70
CA ALA A 172 1.13 6.54 -12.38
C ALA A 172 0.19 6.75 -13.57
N GLU A 173 0.63 6.33 -14.75
CA GLU A 173 -0.15 6.42 -15.99
C GLU A 173 -1.31 5.42 -16.05
N GLN A 174 -1.29 4.34 -15.28
CA GLN A 174 -2.37 3.36 -15.27
C GLN A 174 -2.71 2.97 -13.84
N VAL A 175 -3.97 3.17 -13.47
CA VAL A 175 -4.50 2.85 -12.14
C VAL A 175 -5.63 1.82 -12.30
N ASP A 176 -5.47 0.66 -11.65
CA ASP A 176 -6.42 -0.45 -11.73
C ASP A 176 -7.40 -0.46 -10.55
N LYS A 177 -6.96 0.03 -9.39
CA LYS A 177 -7.76 0.06 -8.16
C LYS A 177 -7.53 1.36 -7.40
N ILE A 178 -8.62 1.88 -6.87
CA ILE A 178 -8.65 3.10 -6.07
C ILE A 178 -9.31 2.76 -4.74
N VAL A 179 -8.73 3.24 -3.64
CA VAL A 179 -9.41 3.25 -2.35
C VAL A 179 -9.59 4.69 -1.93
N VAL A 180 -10.83 5.01 -1.61
CA VAL A 180 -11.27 6.35 -1.23
C VAL A 180 -11.82 6.31 0.18
N THR A 181 -11.49 7.32 0.97
CA THR A 181 -12.02 7.53 2.31
C THR A 181 -12.27 9.01 2.56
N ASP A 182 -13.44 9.33 3.09
CA ASP A 182 -13.78 10.64 3.65
C ASP A 182 -13.26 10.79 5.09
N GLY A 183 -13.07 9.67 5.78
CA GLY A 183 -12.56 9.65 7.15
C GLY A 183 -13.63 9.91 8.21
N SER A 184 -14.89 10.10 7.80
CA SER A 184 -16.02 10.41 8.68
C SER A 184 -16.33 9.30 9.68
N ARG A 185 -16.00 8.05 9.34
CA ARG A 185 -16.26 6.89 10.20
C ARG A 185 -15.19 5.81 10.10
N ILE A 186 -14.12 5.95 10.88
CA ILE A 186 -13.01 5.00 10.88
C ILE A 186 -13.15 4.00 12.03
N LEU A 187 -13.51 2.74 11.73
CA LEU A 187 -13.45 1.59 12.67
C LEU A 187 -14.08 1.80 14.07
N GLY A 188 -15.04 2.73 14.19
CA GLY A 188 -15.66 3.10 15.47
C GLY A 188 -14.90 4.15 16.30
N LEU A 189 -13.85 4.75 15.76
CA LEU A 189 -13.04 5.83 16.34
C LEU A 189 -13.55 7.23 15.97
N GLU A 190 -14.84 7.33 15.65
CA GLU A 190 -15.49 8.57 15.20
C GLU A 190 -14.88 9.14 13.90
N ASP A 191 -15.01 10.45 13.69
CA ASP A 191 -14.52 11.17 12.52
C ASP A 191 -13.05 11.57 12.73
N LEU A 192 -12.19 11.06 11.85
CA LEU A 192 -10.75 11.36 11.83
C LEU A 192 -10.38 12.27 10.64
N GLY A 193 -11.34 12.62 9.77
CA GLY A 193 -11.16 13.38 8.54
C GLY A 193 -9.98 12.87 7.72
N VAL A 194 -9.07 13.79 7.36
CA VAL A 194 -7.87 13.50 6.56
C VAL A 194 -6.96 12.44 7.19
N GLN A 195 -6.96 12.31 8.52
CA GLN A 195 -6.13 11.32 9.21
C GLN A 195 -6.60 9.88 8.94
N GLY A 196 -7.83 9.71 8.44
CA GLY A 196 -8.36 8.43 7.95
C GLY A 196 -7.63 7.85 6.74
N MET A 197 -6.74 8.62 6.08
CA MET A 197 -5.92 8.15 4.95
C MET A 197 -5.17 6.85 5.26
N GLY A 198 -4.75 6.64 6.52
CA GLY A 198 -4.07 5.41 6.95
C GLY A 198 -4.82 4.12 6.60
N ILE A 199 -6.16 4.16 6.60
CA ILE A 199 -7.02 3.03 6.22
C ILE A 199 -6.89 2.71 4.73
N GLY A 200 -6.89 3.76 3.89
CA GLY A 200 -6.75 3.61 2.44
C GLY A 200 -5.38 3.00 2.08
N VAL A 201 -4.32 3.48 2.74
CA VAL A 201 -2.98 2.92 2.57
C VAL A 201 -2.94 1.44 2.96
N GLY A 202 -3.43 1.09 4.15
CA GLY A 202 -3.42 -0.28 4.66
C GLY A 202 -4.23 -1.26 3.80
N LYS A 203 -5.39 -0.82 3.27
CA LYS A 203 -6.24 -1.66 2.42
C LYS A 203 -5.62 -1.95 1.06
N LEU A 204 -4.97 -0.96 0.44
CA LEU A 204 -4.24 -1.18 -0.81
C LEU A 204 -3.00 -2.05 -0.59
N ASP A 205 -2.30 -1.87 0.52
CA ASP A 205 -1.16 -2.73 0.86
C ASP A 205 -1.57 -4.19 1.06
N LEU A 206 -2.75 -4.44 1.63
CA LEU A 206 -3.36 -5.77 1.69
C LEU A 206 -3.63 -6.33 0.28
N TYR A 207 -4.12 -5.53 -0.66
CA TYR A 207 -4.32 -6.00 -2.03
C TYR A 207 -3.01 -6.35 -2.74
N VAL A 208 -1.94 -5.58 -2.53
CA VAL A 208 -0.62 -5.93 -3.08
C VAL A 208 -0.10 -7.21 -2.44
N ALA A 209 -0.09 -7.29 -1.10
CA ALA A 209 0.50 -8.41 -0.39
C ALA A 209 -0.28 -9.72 -0.55
N ALA A 210 -1.61 -9.67 -0.55
CA ALA A 210 -2.46 -10.87 -0.60
C ALA A 210 -2.90 -11.26 -2.01
N ALA A 211 -3.13 -10.29 -2.90
CA ALA A 211 -3.63 -10.55 -4.26
C ALA A 211 -2.57 -10.33 -5.36
N GLY A 212 -1.36 -9.87 -5.01
CA GLY A 212 -0.26 -9.71 -5.97
C GLY A 212 -0.50 -8.59 -7.00
N ILE A 213 -1.32 -7.59 -6.67
CA ILE A 213 -1.56 -6.44 -7.55
C ILE A 213 -0.31 -5.57 -7.61
N ASN A 214 0.02 -5.04 -8.79
CA ASN A 214 1.16 -4.14 -8.95
C ASN A 214 0.94 -2.84 -8.11
N PRO A 215 1.85 -2.50 -7.17
CA PRO A 215 1.69 -1.31 -6.32
C PRO A 215 1.68 0.02 -7.09
N GLN A 216 2.31 0.09 -8.27
CA GLN A 216 2.31 1.29 -9.12
C GLN A 216 0.93 1.58 -9.71
N ARG A 217 0.06 0.57 -9.79
CA ARG A 217 -1.28 0.69 -10.39
C ARG A 217 -2.38 0.95 -9.36
N LEU A 218 -1.99 1.44 -8.18
CA LEU A 218 -2.89 1.68 -7.05
C LEU A 218 -2.92 3.17 -6.70
N LEU A 219 -4.12 3.72 -6.54
CA LEU A 219 -4.33 5.11 -6.13
C LEU A 219 -5.06 5.17 -4.78
N ARG A 220 -4.55 6.03 -3.89
CA ARG A 220 -5.07 6.25 -2.54
C ARG A 220 -5.61 7.67 -2.50
N LEU A 221 -6.90 7.83 -2.17
CA LEU A 221 -7.55 9.13 -2.09
C LEU A 221 -8.12 9.36 -0.70
N SER A 222 -7.94 10.56 -0.16
CA SER A 222 -8.67 11.03 1.00
C SER A 222 -9.34 12.36 0.70
N GLY A 223 -10.61 12.49 1.07
CA GLY A 223 -11.38 13.71 0.88
C GLY A 223 -12.87 13.45 1.00
N TRP A 224 -13.65 14.53 1.10
CA TRP A 224 -15.11 14.47 1.12
C TRP A 224 -15.61 13.95 -0.23
N ILE A 225 -15.86 12.65 -0.30
CA ILE A 225 -16.21 11.96 -1.55
C ILE A 225 -17.46 11.11 -1.28
N LEU A 226 -18.59 11.54 -1.85
CA LEU A 226 -19.88 10.85 -1.73
C LEU A 226 -19.93 9.55 -2.56
N SER A 227 -19.16 9.48 -3.66
CA SER A 227 -19.09 8.30 -4.52
C SER A 227 -17.79 8.25 -5.33
N ALA A 228 -17.12 7.10 -5.35
CA ALA A 228 -16.02 6.82 -6.25
C ALA A 228 -16.33 5.56 -7.06
N LEU A 229 -16.70 5.71 -8.33
CA LEU A 229 -16.93 4.61 -9.24
C LEU A 229 -15.63 4.30 -10.00
N VAL A 230 -14.96 3.19 -9.65
CA VAL A 230 -13.81 2.70 -10.43
C VAL A 230 -14.32 1.98 -11.67
N VAL A 231 -14.35 2.67 -12.82
CA VAL A 231 -14.54 1.99 -14.12
C VAL A 231 -13.17 1.51 -14.59
N ALA A 232 -12.88 0.23 -14.41
CA ALA A 232 -11.72 -0.39 -15.02
C ALA A 232 -11.89 -0.40 -16.56
N GLY A 233 -11.25 0.54 -17.24
CA GLY A 233 -11.24 0.60 -18.70
C GLY A 233 -10.53 -0.62 -19.28
N ASN A 234 -11.28 -1.51 -19.91
CA ASN A 234 -10.73 -2.59 -20.73
C ASN A 234 -10.03 -1.99 -21.96
N GLY A 235 -8.71 -1.88 -21.93
CA GLY A 235 -7.89 -1.84 -23.15
C GLY A 235 -7.55 -0.48 -23.75
N GLN A 236 -7.70 0.65 -23.03
CA GLN A 236 -7.10 1.92 -23.47
C GLN A 236 -5.79 2.19 -22.73
N SER A 237 -4.79 2.67 -23.47
CA SER A 237 -3.40 2.89 -23.05
C SER A 237 -3.19 4.09 -22.11
N ARG A 238 -4.19 4.43 -21.30
CA ARG A 238 -4.25 5.64 -20.45
C ARG A 238 -5.09 5.34 -19.20
N PRO A 239 -4.93 6.08 -18.10
CA PRO A 239 -5.65 5.75 -16.88
C PRO A 239 -7.12 6.08 -17.14
N ALA A 240 -7.94 5.06 -17.27
CA ALA A 240 -9.39 5.19 -17.26
C ALA A 240 -9.82 5.48 -15.82
N ILE A 241 -9.47 6.65 -15.31
CA ILE A 241 -10.14 7.23 -14.16
C ILE A 241 -11.41 7.83 -14.75
N ALA A 242 -12.40 6.98 -14.99
CA ALA A 242 -13.69 7.44 -15.48
C ALA A 242 -14.37 8.20 -14.35
N ALA A 243 -14.68 9.46 -14.63
CA ALA A 243 -15.60 10.33 -13.90
C ALA A 243 -15.70 10.05 -12.40
N PHE A 244 -14.92 10.77 -11.62
CA PHE A 244 -15.36 11.02 -10.27
C PHE A 244 -16.49 12.07 -10.32
N ASP A 245 -17.74 11.62 -10.26
CA ASP A 245 -18.84 12.51 -9.89
C ASP A 245 -18.72 12.72 -8.37
N PHE A 246 -17.96 13.76 -8.02
CA PHE A 246 -17.91 14.29 -6.67
C PHE A 246 -19.07 15.27 -6.55
N ASP A 247 -20.17 14.84 -5.93
CA ASP A 247 -21.26 15.73 -5.55
C ASP A 247 -20.69 16.81 -4.62
N CYS A 248 -20.49 17.98 -5.18
CA CYS A 248 -20.65 19.24 -4.49
C CYS A 248 -22.11 19.68 -4.72
#